data_AF-A0A3N5P4B0-F1
#
_entry.id   AF-A0A3N5P4B0-F1
#
_cell.length_a   1.000
_cell.length_b   1.000
_cell.length_c   1.000
_cell.angle_alpha   90.00
_cell.angle_beta   90.00
_cell.angle_gamma   90.00
#
_symmetry.space_group_name_H-M   'P 1'
#
loop_
_entity.id
_entity.type
_entity.pdbx_description
1 polymer ?
#
loop_
_entity_poly.entity_id
_entity_poly.type
_entity_poly.pdbx_seq_one_letter_code
_entity_poly.pdbx_strand_id
1 'polypeptide(L)'
;MPVSDDVLRLVRTVERLPSEDQDKILRMVDLLTLVPLTVQHRTQRMLRELLEQQPNTKRECVAGVDDVLAYLESNAASAPQGRESLTRLEFAAIDRIRPS
;
A
#
# COMPACT_ATOMS: atom_id res chain seq x y z
N MET A 1 -5.04 23.25 9.81
CA MET A 1 -5.67 22.62 8.63
C MET A 1 -6.42 21.39 9.11
N PRO A 2 -7.72 21.24 8.84
CA PRO A 2 -8.38 19.98 9.16
C PRO A 2 -7.81 18.95 8.20
N VAL A 3 -7.09 17.98 8.74
CA VAL A 3 -6.82 16.74 8.01
C VAL A 3 -8.20 16.24 7.58
N SER A 4 -8.44 16.13 6.26
CA SER A 4 -9.76 15.79 5.71
C SER A 4 -10.30 14.56 6.45
N ASP A 5 -11.57 14.57 6.85
CA ASP A 5 -12.17 13.46 7.60
C ASP A 5 -12.02 12.11 6.88
N ASP A 6 -11.88 12.14 5.56
CA ASP A 6 -11.60 10.97 4.73
C ASP A 6 -10.20 10.38 5.00
N VAL A 7 -9.21 11.23 5.24
CA VAL A 7 -7.84 10.82 5.61
C VAL A 7 -7.83 10.20 7.00
N LEU A 8 -8.53 10.81 7.97
CA LEU A 8 -8.65 10.23 9.32
C LEU A 8 -9.39 8.90 9.32
N ARG A 9 -10.42 8.76 8.49
CA ARG A 9 -11.16 7.49 8.32
C ARG A 9 -10.29 6.41 7.69
N LEU A 10 -9.47 6.79 6.70
CA LEU A 10 -8.53 5.89 6.05
C LEU A 10 -7.48 5.39 7.05
N VAL A 11 -6.84 6.29 7.80
CA VAL A 11 -5.82 5.93 8.81
C VAL A 11 -6.39 4.96 9.84
N ARG A 12 -7.57 5.26 10.41
CA ARG A 12 -8.24 4.38 11.38
C ARG A 12 -8.63 3.02 10.80
N THR A 13 -8.90 2.96 9.51
CA THR A 13 -9.24 1.70 8.83
C THR A 13 -7.99 0.85 8.63
N VAL A 14 -6.87 1.47 8.22
CA VAL A 14 -5.58 0.80 8.07
C VAL A 14 -5.06 0.31 9.43
N GLU A 15 -5.07 1.14 10.47
CA GLU A 15 -4.63 0.77 11.82
C GLU A 15 -5.33 -0.46 12.41
N ARG A 16 -6.54 -0.79 11.93
CA ARG A 16 -7.33 -1.95 12.38
C ARG A 16 -7.03 -3.24 11.61
N LEU A 17 -6.23 -3.17 10.54
CA LEU A 17 -5.84 -4.35 9.79
C LEU A 17 -4.74 -5.13 10.52
N PRO A 18 -4.59 -6.44 10.27
CA PRO A 18 -3.38 -7.16 10.64
C PRO A 18 -2.14 -6.45 10.10
N SER A 19 -1.02 -6.47 10.83
CA SER A 19 0.21 -5.74 10.47
C SER A 19 0.69 -6.01 9.03
N GLU A 20 0.61 -7.27 8.59
CA GLU A 20 0.95 -7.65 7.20
C GLU A 20 0.06 -6.96 6.17
N ASP A 21 -1.23 -6.83 6.45
CA ASP A 21 -2.20 -6.18 5.56
C ASP A 21 -1.98 -4.64 5.59
N GLN A 22 -1.50 -4.07 6.71
CA GLN A 22 -1.10 -2.66 6.80
C GLN A 22 0.13 -2.35 5.94
N ASP A 23 1.16 -3.18 6.04
CA ASP A 23 2.40 -3.02 5.29
C ASP A 23 2.15 -3.04 3.78
N LYS A 24 1.24 -3.90 3.31
CA LYS A 24 0.83 -3.96 1.90
C LYS A 24 0.18 -2.67 1.42
N ILE A 25 -0.71 -2.08 2.22
CA ILE A 25 -1.37 -0.82 1.86
C ILE A 25 -0.35 0.33 1.84
N LEU A 26 0.49 0.44 2.87
CA LEU A 26 1.53 1.48 2.93
C LEU A 26 2.48 1.36 1.74
N ARG A 27 2.95 0.15 1.43
CA ARG A 27 3.82 -0.11 0.28
C ARG A 27 3.16 0.27 -1.05
N MET A 28 1.86 0.01 -1.21
CA MET A 28 1.11 0.39 -2.41
C MET A 28 1.04 1.91 -2.57
N VAL A 29 0.78 2.63 -1.48
CA VAL A 29 0.75 4.11 -1.47
C VAL A 29 2.13 4.66 -1.82
N ASP A 30 3.19 4.13 -1.23
CA ASP A 30 4.57 4.56 -1.52
C ASP A 30 4.90 4.35 -3.00
N LEU A 31 4.64 3.16 -3.56
CA LEU A 31 4.91 2.87 -4.96
C LEU A 31 4.11 3.76 -5.92
N LEU A 32 2.87 4.11 -5.57
CA LEU A 32 2.05 5.03 -6.37
C LEU A 32 2.68 6.43 -6.49
N THR A 33 3.46 6.88 -5.50
CA THR A 33 4.18 8.16 -5.57
C THR A 33 5.37 8.14 -6.54
N LEU A 34 5.90 6.94 -6.83
CA LEU A 34 7.11 6.74 -7.64
C LEU A 34 6.82 6.48 -9.12
N VAL A 35 5.56 6.20 -9.47
CA VAL A 35 5.17 5.82 -10.83
C VAL A 35 4.45 6.95 -11.58
N PRO A 36 4.56 7.02 -12.92
CA PRO A 36 3.84 8.00 -13.73
C PRO A 36 2.32 7.91 -13.56
N LEU A 37 1.63 9.03 -13.81
CA LEU A 37 0.17 9.13 -13.70
C LEU A 37 -0.59 8.05 -14.50
N THR A 38 -0.06 7.64 -15.66
CA THR A 38 -0.63 6.57 -16.48
C THR A 38 -0.66 5.22 -15.74
N VAL A 39 0.40 4.91 -15.00
CA VAL A 39 0.49 3.71 -14.16
C VAL A 39 -0.45 3.84 -12.97
N GLN A 40 -0.54 5.02 -12.34
CA GLN A 40 -1.50 5.26 -11.25
C GLN A 40 -2.94 5.01 -11.68
N HIS A 41 -3.35 5.54 -12.85
CA HIS A 41 -4.68 5.29 -13.40
C HIS A 41 -4.93 3.82 -13.72
N ARG A 42 -3.91 3.10 -14.23
CA ARG A 42 -4.02 1.66 -14.48
C ARG A 42 -4.18 0.90 -13.17
N THR A 43 -3.43 1.24 -12.14
CA THR A 43 -3.55 0.66 -10.80
C THR A 43 -4.93 0.89 -10.20
N GLN A 44 -5.47 2.11 -10.29
CA GLN A 44 -6.83 2.41 -9.84
C GLN A 44 -7.88 1.56 -10.56
N ARG A 45 -7.69 1.32 -11.87
CA ARG A 45 -8.57 0.44 -12.65
C ARG A 45 -8.47 -1.02 -12.20
N MET A 46 -7.27 -1.54 -11.96
CA MET A 46 -7.09 -2.91 -11.47
C MET A 46 -7.74 -3.12 -10.09
N LEU A 47 -7.59 -2.17 -9.17
CA LEU A 47 -8.25 -2.21 -7.87
C LEU A 47 -9.79 -2.19 -8.00
N ARG A 48 -10.32 -1.40 -8.94
CA ARG A 48 -11.75 -1.39 -9.23
C ARG A 48 -12.22 -2.73 -9.80
N GLU A 49 -11.50 -3.29 -10.77
CA GLU A 49 -11.81 -4.59 -11.36
C GLU A 49 -11.78 -5.71 -10.29
N LEU A 50 -10.84 -5.67 -9.34
CA LEU A 50 -10.80 -6.58 -8.20
C LEU A 50 -12.04 -6.46 -7.31
N LEU A 51 -12.50 -5.25 -7.03
CA LEU A 51 -13.73 -5.02 -6.25
C LEU A 51 -14.99 -5.47 -7.01
N GLU A 52 -15.04 -5.25 -8.32
CA GLU A 52 -16.14 -5.68 -9.19
C GLU A 52 -16.24 -7.21 -9.30
N GLN A 53 -15.09 -7.91 -9.25
CA GLN A 53 -15.03 -9.37 -9.23
C GLN A 53 -15.55 -9.99 -7.94
N GLN A 54 -15.74 -9.19 -6.87
CA GLN A 54 -16.28 -9.62 -5.57
C GLN A 54 -15.57 -10.90 -5.06
N PRO A 55 -14.28 -10.83 -4.71
CA PRO A 55 -13.55 -11.98 -4.20
C PRO A 55 -14.29 -12.57 -2.98
N ASN A 56 -14.59 -13.85 -3.05
CA ASN A 56 -15.43 -14.55 -2.06
C ASN A 56 -14.61 -14.99 -0.84
N THR A 57 -13.28 -14.93 -0.94
CA THR A 57 -12.38 -15.32 0.14
C THR A 57 -11.32 -14.25 0.41
N LYS A 58 -10.84 -14.19 1.66
CA LYS A 58 -9.68 -13.37 2.03
C LYS A 58 -8.48 -13.65 1.11
N ARG A 59 -8.27 -14.92 0.74
CA ARG A 59 -7.14 -15.35 -0.10
C ARG A 59 -7.22 -14.78 -1.51
N GLU A 60 -8.40 -14.77 -2.13
CA GLU A 60 -8.61 -14.18 -3.45
C GLU A 60 -8.39 -12.66 -3.42
N CYS A 61 -8.86 -12.00 -2.36
CA CYS A 61 -8.63 -10.57 -2.18
C CYS A 61 -7.14 -10.24 -2.03
N VAL A 62 -6.43 -10.99 -1.18
CA VAL A 62 -4.98 -10.83 -0.98
C VAL A 62 -4.22 -11.10 -2.27
N ALA A 63 -4.55 -12.17 -3.02
CA ALA A 63 -3.91 -12.47 -4.29
C ALA A 63 -4.08 -11.35 -5.32
N GLY A 64 -5.28 -10.79 -5.44
CA GLY A 64 -5.53 -9.65 -6.34
C GLY A 64 -4.77 -8.38 -5.92
N VAL A 65 -4.62 -8.13 -4.62
CA VAL A 65 -3.80 -7.02 -4.11
C VAL A 65 -2.31 -7.26 -4.38
N ASP A 66 -1.84 -8.50 -4.23
CA ASP A 66 -0.45 -8.87 -4.53
C ASP A 66 -0.15 -8.70 -6.04
N ASP A 67 -1.09 -9.01 -6.93
CA ASP A 67 -0.96 -8.76 -8.37
C ASP A 67 -0.83 -7.25 -8.68
N VAL A 68 -1.60 -6.41 -7.98
CA VAL A 68 -1.52 -4.95 -8.11
C VAL A 68 -0.17 -4.42 -7.62
N LEU A 69 0.33 -4.94 -6.50
CA LEU A 69 1.66 -4.60 -5.97
C LEU A 69 2.76 -5.01 -6.96
N ALA A 70 2.71 -6.22 -7.51
CA ALA A 70 3.69 -6.67 -8.50
C ALA A 70 3.69 -5.78 -9.76
N TYR A 71 2.50 -5.35 -10.22
CA TYR A 71 2.39 -4.39 -11.33
C TYR A 71 3.08 -3.07 -10.98
N LEU A 72 2.79 -2.49 -9.81
CA LEU A 72 3.42 -1.24 -9.36
C LEU A 72 4.93 -1.36 -9.23
N GLU A 73 5.44 -2.44 -8.63
CA GLU A 73 6.87 -2.68 -8.45
C GLU A 73 7.61 -2.75 -9.79
N SER A 74 7.05 -3.45 -10.78
CA SER A 74 7.66 -3.56 -12.11
C SER A 74 7.75 -2.20 -12.83
N ASN A 75 6.76 -1.33 -12.62
CA ASN A 75 6.73 0.00 -13.22
C ASN A 75 7.58 1.01 -12.45
N ALA A 76 7.66 0.90 -11.13
CA ALA A 76 8.56 1.69 -10.29
C ALA A 76 10.03 1.37 -10.59
N ALA A 77 10.36 0.09 -10.80
CA ALA A 77 11.71 -0.34 -11.21
C ALA A 77 12.11 0.15 -12.62
N SER A 78 11.12 0.43 -13.48
CA SER A 78 11.33 0.87 -14.86
C SER A 78 11.32 2.40 -15.02
N ALA A 79 11.05 3.15 -13.95
CA ALA A 79 11.02 4.61 -14.00
C ALA A 79 12.44 5.19 -14.15
N PRO A 80 12.71 6.04 -15.15
CA PRO A 80 14.02 6.65 -15.33
C PRO A 80 14.17 7.86 -14.40
N GLN A 81 14.30 7.63 -13.08
CA GLN A 81 14.95 8.52 -12.09
C GLN A 81 14.82 7.92 -10.68
N GLY A 82 15.95 7.76 -9.98
CA GLY A 82 15.97 7.49 -8.54
C GLY A 82 16.33 6.07 -8.12
N ARG A 83 17.45 5.51 -8.62
CA ARG A 83 18.14 4.41 -7.91
C ARG A 83 18.71 4.94 -6.60
N GLU A 84 17.88 5.11 -5.57
CA GLU A 84 18.34 5.19 -4.18
C GLU A 84 17.38 4.44 -3.24
N SER A 85 17.85 3.28 -2.80
CA SER A 85 17.70 2.78 -1.42
C SER A 85 16.30 2.37 -0.92
N LEU A 86 15.83 1.18 -1.33
CA LEU A 86 14.86 0.39 -0.56
C LEU A 86 15.53 -0.74 0.27
N THR A 87 16.81 -0.60 0.58
CA THR A 87 17.38 -1.37 1.69
C THR A 87 17.06 -0.67 3.00
N ARG A 88 16.18 -1.31 3.78
CA ARG A 88 16.19 -1.31 5.25
C ARG A 88 15.47 -0.15 5.94
N LEU A 89 14.14 -0.11 5.83
CA LEU A 89 13.31 0.37 6.94
C LEU A 89 13.11 -0.80 7.91
N GLU A 90 14.14 -1.06 8.73
CA GLU A 90 13.95 -1.77 9.99
C GLU A 90 13.05 -0.90 10.86
N PHE A 91 11.76 -1.22 10.92
CA PHE A 91 10.87 -0.73 11.97
C PHE A 91 11.36 -1.35 13.29
N ALA A 92 12.35 -0.71 13.90
CA ALA A 92 12.71 -0.96 15.27
C ALA A 92 11.45 -0.69 16.11
N ALA A 93 10.90 -1.78 16.65
CA ALA A 93 9.84 -1.80 17.62
C ALA A 93 10.08 -0.71 18.66
N ILE A 94 9.20 0.30 18.68
CA ILE A 94 9.00 1.14 19.86
C ILE A 94 8.22 0.29 20.85
N ASP A 95 8.90 -0.71 21.38
CA ASP A 95 8.45 -1.49 22.52
C ASP A 95 9.29 -1.02 23.70
N ARG A 96 8.72 -0.07 24.45
CA ARG A 96 8.98 0.19 25.88
C ARG A 96 8.12 1.36 26.37
N ILE A 97 6.87 1.03 26.66
CA ILE A 97 6.16 1.64 27.79
C ILE A 97 6.18 0.62 28.93
N ARG A 98 6.96 0.87 29.98
CA ARG A 98 6.40 0.87 31.34
C ARG A 98 7.30 1.58 32.36
N PRO A 99 6.69 2.24 33.36
CA PRO A 99 7.35 2.98 34.41
C PRO A 99 7.65 2.07 35.61
N SER A 100 8.66 2.45 36.40
CA SER A 100 8.81 2.10 37.81
C SER A 100 9.54 3.24 38.49
#